data_AF-A0A960HHJ8-F1
#
_entry.id   AF-A0A960HHJ8-F1
#
_cell.length_a   1.000
_cell.length_b   1.000
_cell.length_c   1.000
_cell.angle_alpha   90.00
_cell.angle_beta   90.00
_cell.angle_gamma   90.00
#
_symmetry.space_group_name_H-M   'P 1'
#
loop_
_entity.id
_entity.type
_entity.pdbx_description
1 polymer ?
#
loop_
_entity_poly.entity_id
_entity_poly.type
_entity_poly.pdbx_seq_one_letter_code
_entity_poly.pdbx_strand_id
1 'polypeptide(L)'
;MLTLHRHHDDRADESWSDGHAAPEDRALGLELELIELHRRRDELSPDHPEVARVDREVQAVIDELVAVTAELAPSPPAHLAA
;
A
#
# COMPACT_ATOMS: atom_id res chain seq x y z
N MET A 1 25.11 36.46 32.00
CA MET A 1 25.48 36.04 30.63
C MET A 1 25.18 34.54 30.52
N LEU A 2 24.11 34.17 29.83
CA LEU A 2 23.77 32.77 29.56
C LEU A 2 24.09 32.49 28.09
N THR A 3 25.06 31.62 27.87
CA THR A 3 25.52 31.18 26.55
C THR A 3 24.55 30.12 26.03
N LEU A 4 23.65 30.49 25.12
CA LEU A 4 22.83 29.51 24.40
C LEU A 4 23.73 28.73 23.44
N HIS A 5 23.96 27.44 23.75
CA HIS A 5 24.47 26.48 22.79
C HIS A 5 23.35 26.15 21.79
N ARG A 6 23.46 26.69 20.59
CA ARG A 6 22.64 26.30 19.44
C ARG A 6 23.05 24.89 19.05
N HIS A 7 22.30 23.88 19.48
CA HIS A 7 22.34 22.57 18.83
C HIS A 7 21.93 22.78 17.37
N HIS A 8 22.88 22.57 16.45
CA HIS A 8 22.56 22.41 15.04
C HIS A 8 21.72 21.14 14.91
N ASP A 9 20.48 21.33 14.47
CA ASP A 9 19.58 20.25 14.04
C ASP A 9 20.19 19.65 12.76
N ASP A 10 20.83 18.49 12.87
CA ASP A 10 21.32 17.67 11.76
C ASP A 10 20.15 16.93 11.06
N ARG A 11 19.06 17.63 10.75
CA ARG A 11 17.85 17.04 10.13
C ARG A 11 17.51 17.67 8.79
N ALA A 12 18.45 17.64 7.84
CA ALA A 12 18.12 18.01 6.47
C ALA A 12 19.01 17.27 5.47
N ASP A 13 18.81 15.96 5.34
CA ASP A 13 19.27 15.23 4.14
C ASP A 13 18.40 14.01 3.83
N GLU A 14 17.09 14.12 4.05
CA GLU A 14 16.14 13.15 3.49
C GLU A 14 15.58 13.75 2.21
N SER A 15 16.19 13.34 1.09
CA SER A 15 15.76 13.70 -0.25
C SER A 15 14.33 13.19 -0.47
N TRP A 16 13.37 14.10 -0.54
CA TRP A 16 11.98 13.85 -0.92
C TRP A 16 11.83 13.36 -2.39
N SER A 17 12.92 12.99 -3.06
CA SER A 17 12.95 12.64 -4.48
C SER A 17 12.55 11.20 -4.77
N ASP A 18 12.63 10.31 -3.77
CA ASP A 18 12.21 8.89 -3.90
C ASP A 18 11.03 8.62 -2.97
N GLY A 19 9.92 9.32 -3.19
CA GLY A 19 8.66 9.12 -2.47
C GLY A 19 7.95 7.85 -2.91
N HIS A 20 8.56 6.68 -2.71
CA HIS A 20 7.82 5.43 -2.77
C HIS A 20 7.00 5.31 -1.48
N ALA A 21 5.68 5.25 -1.61
CA ALA A 21 4.79 4.97 -0.49
C ALA A 21 5.28 3.69 0.21
N ALA A 22 5.28 3.67 1.54
CA ALA A 22 5.63 2.46 2.28
C ALA A 22 4.72 1.31 1.83
N PRO A 23 5.18 0.04 1.86
CA PRO A 23 4.34 -1.08 1.42
C PRO A 23 2.99 -1.13 2.17
N GLU A 24 2.95 -0.69 3.43
CA GLU A 24 1.71 -0.53 4.21
C GLU A 24 0.76 0.52 3.62
N ASP A 25 1.28 1.68 3.23
CA ASP A 25 0.49 2.75 2.61
C ASP A 25 -0.05 2.30 1.24
N ARG A 26 0.76 1.55 0.48
CA ARG A 26 0.33 0.96 -0.79
C ARG A 26 -0.75 -0.09 -0.58
N ALA A 27 -0.60 -0.97 0.40
CA ALA A 27 -1.62 -1.96 0.74
C ALA A 27 -2.94 -1.29 1.10
N LEU A 28 -2.92 -0.25 1.94
CA LEU A 28 -4.10 0.53 2.28
C LEU A 28 -4.76 1.17 1.05
N GLY A 29 -3.96 1.72 0.13
CA GLY A 29 -4.47 2.27 -1.14
C GLY A 29 -5.21 1.22 -1.97
N LEU A 30 -4.65 0.01 -2.10
CA LEU A 30 -5.25 -1.10 -2.83
C LEU A 30 -6.53 -1.61 -2.16
N GLU A 31 -6.58 -1.68 -0.83
CA GLU A 31 -7.80 -2.03 -0.08
C GLU A 31 -8.94 -1.04 -0.34
N LEU A 32 -8.63 0.27 -0.35
CA LEU A 32 -9.62 1.31 -0.65
C LEU A 32 -10.10 1.22 -2.11
N GLU A 33 -9.21 0.92 -3.05
CA GLU A 33 -9.57 0.69 -4.44
C GLU A 33 -10.50 -0.53 -4.60
N LEU A 34 -10.25 -1.64 -3.89
CA LEU A 34 -11.13 -2.81 -3.90
C LEU A 34 -12.53 -2.48 -3.39
N ILE A 35 -12.65 -1.70 -2.33
CA ILE A 35 -13.95 -1.26 -1.79
C ILE A 35 -14.73 -0.50 -2.87
N GLU A 36 -14.08 0.42 -3.58
CA GLU A 36 -14.72 1.21 -4.63
C GLU A 36 -15.09 0.35 -5.85
N LEU A 37 -14.23 -0.57 -6.27
CA LEU A 37 -14.51 -1.49 -7.37
C LEU A 37 -15.67 -2.44 -7.05
N HIS A 38 -15.76 -2.94 -5.82
CA HIS A 38 -16.88 -3.75 -5.36
C HIS A 38 -18.19 -2.94 -5.32
N ARG A 39 -18.16 -1.70 -4.80
CA ARG A 39 -19.31 -0.80 -4.86
C ARG A 39 -19.79 -0.59 -6.29
N ARG A 40 -18.86 -0.29 -7.21
CA ARG A 40 -19.16 -0.13 -8.64
C ARG A 40 -19.77 -1.39 -9.23
N ARG A 41 -19.23 -2.56 -8.91
CA ARG A 41 -19.75 -3.85 -9.40
C ARG A 41 -21.19 -4.07 -8.93
N ASP A 42 -21.49 -3.76 -7.67
CA ASP A 42 -22.83 -3.97 -7.10
C ASP A 42 -23.90 -3.03 -7.68
N GLU A 43 -23.49 -1.89 -8.22
CA GLU A 43 -24.36 -0.97 -8.96
C GLU A 43 -24.68 -1.45 -10.39
N LEU A 44 -23.92 -2.42 -10.92
CA LEU A 44 -24.13 -2.97 -12.25
C LEU A 44 -25.09 -4.16 -12.23
N SER A 45 -26.00 -4.22 -13.20
CA SER A 45 -26.76 -5.44 -13.47
C SER A 45 -25.81 -6.57 -13.93
N PRO A 46 -26.09 -7.85 -13.63
CA PRO A 46 -25.21 -8.96 -13.99
C PRO A 46 -24.86 -9.03 -15.49
N ASP A 47 -25.81 -8.66 -16.36
CA ASP A 47 -25.63 -8.67 -17.83
C ASP A 47 -25.01 -7.38 -18.38
N HIS A 48 -24.64 -6.44 -17.51
CA HIS A 48 -24.09 -5.17 -17.94
C HIS A 48 -22.69 -5.37 -18.56
N PRO A 49 -22.40 -4.78 -19.74
CA PRO A 49 -21.15 -5.04 -20.46
C PRO A 49 -19.87 -4.69 -19.67
N GLU A 50 -19.99 -3.76 -18.71
CA GLU A 50 -18.87 -3.35 -17.85
C GLU A 50 -18.53 -4.34 -16.74
N VAL A 51 -19.39 -5.31 -16.41
CA VAL A 51 -19.14 -6.28 -15.31
C VAL A 51 -17.82 -7.01 -15.54
N ALA A 52 -17.62 -7.56 -16.73
CA ALA A 52 -16.39 -8.28 -17.06
C ALA A 52 -15.14 -7.39 -17.06
N ARG A 53 -15.27 -6.07 -17.15
CA ARG A 53 -14.15 -5.13 -17.00
C ARG A 53 -13.85 -4.90 -15.52
N VAL A 54 -14.89 -4.61 -14.73
CA VAL A 54 -14.74 -4.37 -13.28
C VAL A 54 -14.22 -5.62 -12.57
N ASP A 55 -14.70 -6.81 -12.93
CA ASP A 55 -14.22 -8.08 -12.34
C ASP A 55 -12.72 -8.32 -12.62
N ARG A 56 -12.23 -7.93 -13.81
CA ARG A 56 -10.80 -8.00 -14.13
C ARG A 56 -9.97 -6.99 -13.34
N GLU A 57 -10.50 -5.78 -13.13
CA GLU A 57 -9.85 -4.75 -12.31
C GLU A 57 -9.78 -5.20 -10.84
N VAL A 58 -10.87 -5.74 -10.30
CA VAL A 58 -10.90 -6.35 -8.96
C VAL A 58 -9.81 -7.41 -8.83
N GLN A 59 -9.74 -8.35 -9.78
CA GLN A 59 -8.75 -9.42 -9.70
C GLN A 59 -7.31 -8.89 -9.76
N ALA A 60 -7.04 -7.90 -10.63
CA ALA A 60 -5.72 -7.29 -10.73
C ALA A 60 -5.29 -6.61 -9.42
N VAL A 61 -6.20 -5.88 -8.76
CA VAL A 61 -5.91 -5.22 -7.49
C VAL A 61 -5.73 -6.25 -6.36
N ILE A 62 -6.49 -7.35 -6.36
CA ILE A 62 -6.27 -8.48 -5.43
C ILE A 62 -4.87 -9.07 -5.62
N ASP A 63 -4.47 -9.35 -6.86
CA ASP A 63 -3.17 -9.94 -7.16
C ASP A 63 -2.02 -9.01 -6.71
N GLU A 64 -2.18 -7.70 -6.91
CA GLU A 64 -1.22 -6.70 -6.45
C GLU A 64 -1.17 -6.61 -4.92
N LEU A 65 -2.32 -6.62 -4.24
CA LEU A 65 -2.38 -6.60 -2.78
C LEU A 65 -1.72 -7.84 -2.17
N VAL A 66 -1.90 -9.02 -2.78
CA VAL A 66 -1.22 -10.24 -2.38
C VAL A 66 0.30 -10.10 -2.52
N ALA A 67 0.77 -9.50 -3.61
CA ALA A 67 2.21 -9.27 -3.80
C ALA A 67 2.77 -8.32 -2.75
N VAL A 68 2.12 -7.18 -2.49
CA VAL A 68 2.56 -6.20 -1.49
C VAL A 68 2.55 -6.78 -0.08
N THR A 69 1.51 -7.54 0.28
CA THR A 69 1.43 -8.16 1.60
C THR A 69 2.43 -9.30 1.79
N ALA A 70 2.85 -9.98 0.73
CA ALA A 70 3.94 -10.93 0.79
C ALA A 70 5.30 -10.27 1.08
N GLU A 71 5.53 -9.02 0.63
CA GLU A 71 6.72 -8.24 0.98
C GLU A 71 6.73 -7.81 2.46
N LEU A 72 5.55 -7.62 3.05
CA LEU A 72 5.35 -7.28 4.46
C LEU A 72 5.47 -8.48 5.41
N ALA A 73 5.41 -9.71 4.89
CA ALA A 73 5.44 -10.91 5.71
C ALA A 73 6.80 -11.03 6.43
N PRO A 74 6.85 -11.08 7.78
CA PRO A 74 8.11 -11.27 8.47
C PRO A 74 8.68 -12.64 8.11
N SER A 75 9.98 -12.70 7.79
CA SER A 75 10.68 -13.98 7.68
C SER A 75 10.47 -14.77 8.98
N PRO A 76 10.19 -16.08 8.91
CA PRO A 76 10.07 -16.90 10.12
C PRO A 76 11.34 -16.71 10.94
N PRO A 77 11.22 -16.48 12.26
CA PRO A 77 12.39 -16.18 13.06
C PRO A 77 13.34 -17.37 13.02
N ALA A 78 14.63 -17.10 12.86
CA ALA A 78 15.66 -18.11 12.54
C ALA A 78 15.71 -19.33 13.49
N HIS A 79 15.16 -19.20 14.70
CA HIS A 79 15.07 -20.29 15.68
C HIS A 79 13.97 -21.33 15.38
N LEU A 80 13.11 -21.09 14.39
CA LEU A 80 12.06 -22.02 13.93
C LEU A 80 12.40 -22.71 12.60
N ALA A 81 13.56 -22.44 12.01
CA ALA A 81 13.98 -22.99 10.72
C ALA A 81 14.80 -24.31 10.83
N ALA A 82 14.72 -25.02 11.96
CA ALA A 82 15.50 -26.23 12.25
C ALA A 82 14.60 -27.49 12.36
#